data_AF-A0A4Q8L972-F1
#
_entry.id   AF-A0A4Q8L972-F1
#
_cell.length_a   1.000
_cell.length_b   1.000
_cell.length_c   1.000
_cell.angle_alpha   90.00
_cell.angle_beta   90.00
_cell.angle_gamma   90.00
#
_symmetry.space_group_name_H-M   'P 1'
#
loop_
_entity.id
_entity.type
_entity.pdbx_description
1 polymer ?
#
loop_
_entity_poly.entity_id
_entity_poly.type
_entity_poly.pdbx_seq_one_letter_code
_entity_poly.pdbx_strand_id
1 'polypeptide(L)'
;MISRRLDPGFIKRAGGRLERRFGEYEVVTSFLVDAPNRCLRGVLMVYGPNGALLRTVPATGPSMSRSDMDEQMRRLLETIAGIEPDGTPRYR
;
A
#
# COMPACT_ATOMS: atom_id res chain seq x y z
N MET A 1 0.90 -11.29 27.66
CA MET A 1 1.53 -10.97 26.35
C MET A 1 0.43 -11.07 25.28
N ILE A 2 -0.22 -9.95 24.93
CA ILE A 2 -1.42 -9.95 24.08
C ILE A 2 -0.99 -10.08 22.63
N SER A 3 -1.11 -11.30 22.09
CA SER A 3 -0.94 -11.58 20.67
C SER A 3 -2.06 -10.88 19.90
N ARG A 4 -1.77 -9.71 19.32
CA ARG A 4 -2.68 -9.02 18.41
C ARG A 4 -2.73 -9.80 17.11
N ARG A 5 -3.63 -10.79 17.02
CA ARG A 5 -4.12 -11.30 15.73
C ARG A 5 -4.72 -10.10 14.98
N LEU A 6 -3.94 -9.54 14.07
CA LEU A 6 -4.43 -8.60 13.08
C LEU A 6 -5.17 -9.42 12.03
N ASP A 7 -6.46 -9.18 11.90
CA ASP A 7 -7.32 -9.86 10.94
C ASP A 7 -6.74 -9.74 9.51
N PRO A 8 -6.61 -10.84 8.75
CA PRO A 8 -6.11 -10.83 7.38
C PRO A 8 -7.15 -10.17 6.47
N GLY A 9 -7.17 -8.84 6.46
CA GLY A 9 -8.14 -8.07 5.66
C GLY A 9 -8.36 -6.65 6.13
N PHE A 10 -7.95 -6.28 7.34
CA PHE A 10 -8.19 -4.94 7.88
C PHE A 10 -7.19 -3.91 7.33
N ILE A 11 -7.69 -2.82 6.76
CA ILE A 11 -6.87 -1.65 6.40
C ILE A 11 -6.72 -0.78 7.64
N LYS A 12 -5.48 -0.60 8.11
CA LYS A 12 -5.17 0.29 9.23
C LYS A 12 -4.63 1.61 8.71
N ARG A 13 -5.03 2.72 9.33
CA ARG A 13 -4.40 4.03 9.11
C ARG A 13 -3.42 4.30 10.26
N ALA A 14 -2.14 4.47 9.95
CA ALA A 14 -1.12 4.87 10.92
C ALA A 14 -0.28 6.03 10.35
N GLY A 15 -0.18 7.14 11.10
CA GLY A 15 0.62 8.30 10.68
C GLY A 15 0.23 8.90 9.32
N GLY A 16 -1.00 8.69 8.85
CA GLY A 16 -1.45 9.13 7.52
C GLY A 16 -1.13 8.19 6.36
N ARG A 17 -0.67 6.96 6.62
CA ARG A 17 -0.46 5.89 5.64
C ARG A 17 -1.49 4.78 5.84
N LEU A 18 -1.87 4.11 4.76
CA LEU A 18 -2.77 2.96 4.78
C LEU A 18 -1.93 1.69 4.71
N GLU A 19 -2.23 0.74 5.59
CA GLU A 19 -1.50 -0.51 5.75
C GLU A 19 -2.50 -1.67 5.65
N ARG A 20 -2.17 -2.71 4.88
CA ARG A 20 -2.97 -3.94 4.79
C ARG A 20 -2.04 -5.15 4.74
N ARG A 21 -2.38 -6.21 5.48
CA ARG A 21 -1.62 -7.47 5.50
C ARG A 21 -2.30 -8.57 4.67
N PHE A 22 -1.49 -9.35 3.97
CA PHE A 22 -1.90 -10.49 3.15
C PHE A 22 -1.04 -11.69 3.52
N GLY A 23 -1.53 -12.51 4.45
CA GLY A 23 -0.71 -13.57 5.06
C GLY A 23 0.50 -12.96 5.77
N GLU A 24 1.70 -13.34 5.32
CA GLU A 24 2.96 -12.84 5.87
C GLU A 24 3.44 -11.54 5.20
N TYR A 25 2.80 -11.11 4.11
CA TYR A 25 3.16 -9.89 3.39
C TYR A 25 2.44 -8.67 3.98
N GLU A 26 3.10 -7.53 3.92
CA GLU A 26 2.56 -6.23 4.32
C GLU A 26 2.59 -5.27 3.15
N VAL A 27 1.47 -4.61 2.88
CA VAL A 27 1.35 -3.58 1.84
C VAL A 27 1.07 -2.25 2.51
N VAL A 28 1.92 -1.27 2.23
CA VAL A 28 1.83 0.08 2.80
C VAL A 28 1.71 1.10 1.68
N THR A 29 0.81 2.06 1.83
CA THR A 29 0.70 3.19 0.89
C THR A 29 1.65 4.31 1.30
N SER A 30 2.28 4.92 0.30
CA SER A 30 3.11 6.11 0.47
C SER A 30 2.92 7.06 -0.70
N PHE A 31 3.49 8.25 -0.58
CA PHE A 31 3.44 9.29 -1.58
C PHE A 31 4.86 9.66 -2.00
N LEU A 32 5.08 9.75 -3.31
CA LEU A 32 6.27 10.37 -3.89
C LEU A 32 5.91 11.78 -4.35
N VAL A 33 6.72 12.75 -3.96
CA VAL A 33 6.66 14.12 -4.48
C VAL A 33 7.62 14.20 -5.67
N ASP A 34 7.07 14.32 -6.87
CA ASP A 34 7.84 14.62 -8.07
C ASP A 34 8.00 16.13 -8.17
N ALA A 35 9.08 16.64 -7.54
CA ALA A 35 9.36 18.07 -7.46
C ALA A 35 9.51 18.76 -8.84
N PRO A 36 10.20 18.16 -9.85
CA PRO A 36 10.25 18.71 -11.20
C PRO A 36 8.86 18.92 -11.83
N ASN A 37 7.95 17.97 -11.65
CA ASN A 37 6.62 18.01 -12.25
C ASN A 37 5.54 18.60 -11.31
N ARG A 38 5.92 19.05 -10.12
CA ARG A 38 5.03 19.51 -9.03
C ARG A 38 3.83 18.59 -8.82
N CYS A 39 4.02 17.28 -8.95
CA CYS A 39 2.95 16.31 -8.82
C CYS A 39 3.19 15.32 -7.68
N LEU A 40 2.11 14.90 -7.04
CA LEU A 40 2.13 13.77 -6.12
C LEU A 40 1.87 12.49 -6.92
N ARG A 41 2.49 11.38 -6.49
CA ARG A 41 2.18 10.03 -6.96
C ARG A 41 2.04 9.09 -5.78
N GLY A 42 0.98 8.30 -5.77
CA GLY A 42 0.76 7.24 -4.79
C GLY A 42 1.58 6.02 -5.17
N VAL A 43 2.18 5.37 -4.18
CA VAL A 43 2.92 4.12 -4.36
C VAL A 43 2.48 3.09 -3.32
N LEU A 44 2.44 1.83 -3.75
CA LEU A 44 2.33 0.68 -2.85
C LEU A 44 3.72 0.14 -2.59
N MET A 45 4.07 0.00 -1.32
CA MET A 45 5.28 -0.67 -0.86
C MET A 45 4.90 -2.04 -0.33
N VAL A 46 5.45 -3.10 -0.92
CA VAL A 46 5.18 -4.48 -0.54
C VAL A 46 6.39 -5.03 0.21
N TYR A 47 6.17 -5.38 1.46
CA TYR A 47 7.17 -5.97 2.36
C TYR A 47 6.94 -7.48 2.48
N GLY A 48 8.04 -8.22 2.42
CA GLY A 48 8.05 -9.66 2.60
C GLY A 48 7.98 -10.11 4.07
N PRO A 49 7.91 -11.43 4.32
CA PRO A 49 7.84 -12.01 5.67
C PRO A 49 9.01 -11.63 6.58
N ASN A 50 10.18 -11.34 6.00
CA ASN A 50 11.37 -10.88 6.71
C ASN A 50 11.37 -9.36 7.00
N GLY A 51 10.32 -8.63 6.62
CA GLY A 51 10.23 -7.19 6.72
C GLY A 51 11.02 -6.42 5.64
N ALA A 52 11.65 -7.11 4.69
CA ALA A 52 12.36 -6.46 3.59
C ALA A 52 11.38 -5.94 2.53
N LEU A 53 11.68 -4.77 1.95
CA LEU A 53 10.92 -4.23 0.82
C LEU A 53 11.20 -5.10 -0.41
N LEU A 54 10.17 -5.80 -0.89
CA LEU A 54 10.25 -6.63 -2.10
C LEU A 54 9.94 -5.80 -3.35
N ARG A 55 8.91 -4.95 -3.28
CA ARG A 55 8.43 -4.21 -4.45
C ARG A 55 7.88 -2.84 -4.11
N THR A 56 8.08 -1.90 -5.02
CA THR A 56 7.39 -0.60 -5.04
C THR A 56 6.59 -0.51 -6.33
N VAL A 57 5.28 -0.31 -6.22
CA VAL A 57 4.36 -0.25 -7.37
C VAL A 57 3.76 1.16 -7.45
N PRO A 58 3.95 1.90 -8.56
CA PRO A 58 3.23 3.15 -8.76
C PRO A 58 1.73 2.87 -8.89
N ALA A 59 0.95 3.51 -8.05
CA ALA A 59 -0.47 3.20 -7.83
C ALA A 59 -1.42 4.22 -8.45
N THR A 60 -0.96 5.47 -8.61
CA THR A 60 -1.81 6.57 -9.07
C THR A 60 -1.10 7.43 -10.12
N GLY A 61 -1.90 8.18 -10.88
CA GLY A 61 -1.42 9.14 -11.88
C GLY A 61 -0.93 10.45 -11.26
N PRO A 62 -0.20 11.28 -12.03
CA PRO A 62 0.23 12.60 -11.58
C PRO A 62 -0.98 13.55 -11.40
N SER A 63 -0.85 14.49 -10.46
CA SER A 63 -1.71 15.68 -10.32
C SER A 63 -3.09 15.50 -9.67
N MET A 64 -3.19 14.64 -8.66
CA MET A 64 -4.37 14.54 -7.79
C MET A 64 -4.17 15.27 -6.46
N SER A 65 -5.27 15.71 -5.84
CA SER A 65 -5.23 16.19 -4.46
C SER A 65 -4.81 15.05 -3.53
N ARG A 66 -4.26 15.38 -2.36
CA ARG A 66 -3.88 14.36 -1.37
C ARG A 66 -5.06 13.48 -0.97
N SER A 67 -6.24 14.08 -0.77
CA SER A 67 -7.45 13.36 -0.38
C SER A 67 -7.94 12.39 -1.46
N ASP A 68 -7.94 12.81 -2.72
CA ASP A 68 -8.31 11.94 -3.85
C ASP A 68 -7.33 10.78 -4.00
N MET A 69 -6.05 11.04 -3.74
CA MET A 69 -5.02 10.02 -3.79
C MET A 69 -5.12 9.03 -2.65
N ASP A 70 -5.36 9.49 -1.42
CA ASP A 70 -5.66 8.64 -0.27
C ASP A 70 -6.85 7.71 -0.57
N GLU A 71 -7.92 8.25 -1.15
CA GLU A 71 -9.13 7.50 -1.50
C GLU A 71 -8.88 6.50 -2.64
N GLN A 72 -8.15 6.88 -3.68
CA GLN A 72 -7.79 5.97 -4.77
C GLN A 72 -6.88 4.84 -4.28
N MET A 73 -5.89 5.15 -3.43
CA MET A 73 -5.02 4.13 -2.84
C MET A 73 -5.78 3.21 -1.89
N ARG A 74 -6.76 3.72 -1.13
CA ARG A 74 -7.66 2.89 -0.32
C ARG A 74 -8.41 1.90 -1.20
N ARG A 75 -9.04 2.37 -2.27
CA ARG A 75 -9.76 1.51 -3.22
C ARG A 75 -8.85 0.48 -3.87
N LEU A 76 -7.63 0.87 -4.25
CA LEU A 76 -6.66 -0.07 -4.80
C LEU A 76 -6.25 -1.14 -3.78
N LEU A 77 -6.01 -0.76 -2.52
CA LEU A 77 -5.75 -1.74 -1.47
C LEU A 77 -6.90 -2.72 -1.30
N GLU A 78 -8.16 -2.27 -1.40
CA GLU A 78 -9.36 -3.10 -1.30
C GLU A 78 -9.47 -4.13 -2.44
N THR A 79 -9.03 -3.78 -3.65
CA THR A 79 -9.06 -4.70 -4.82
C THR A 79 -7.96 -5.76 -4.78
N ILE A 80 -6.91 -5.59 -3.98
CA ILE A 80 -5.88 -6.63 -3.83
C ILE A 80 -6.50 -7.88 -3.19
N ALA A 81 -6.42 -8.99 -3.91
CA ALA A 81 -6.84 -10.31 -3.50
C ALA A 81 -5.74 -11.06 -2.72
N GLY A 82 -4.48 -10.81 -3.06
CA GLY A 82 -3.32 -11.48 -2.48
C GLY A 82 -2.00 -10.97 -3.05
N ILE A 83 -0.89 -11.47 -2.51
CA ILE A 83 0.47 -11.13 -2.93
C ILE A 83 1.16 -12.42 -3.36
N GLU A 84 1.73 -12.43 -4.56
CA GLU A 84 2.54 -13.54 -5.07
C GLU A 84 3.91 -13.61 -4.37
N PRO A 85 4.63 -14.75 -4.41
CA PRO A 85 5.91 -14.91 -3.71
C PRO A 85 7.00 -13.90 -4.09
N ASP A 86 6.91 -13.31 -5.29
CA ASP A 86 7.83 -12.28 -5.78
C ASP A 86 7.44 -10.85 -5.32
N GLY A 87 6.39 -10.72 -4.49
CA GLY A 87 5.85 -9.44 -4.05
C GLY A 87 4.88 -8.78 -5.04
N THR A 88 4.46 -9.47 -6.09
CA THR A 88 3.48 -8.96 -7.06
C THR A 88 2.07 -8.98 -6.48
N PRO A 89 1.35 -7.84 -6.41
CA PRO A 89 -0.05 -7.83 -6.01
C PRO A 89 -0.94 -8.45 -7.08
N ARG A 90 -1.89 -9.28 -6.65
CA ARG A 90 -2.99 -9.78 -7.47
C ARG A 90 -4.26 -9.03 -7.15
N TYR A 91 -4.96 -8.59 -8.19
CA TYR A 91 -6.18 -7.80 -8.08
C TYR A 91 -7.40 -8.67 -8.43
N ARG A 92 -8.55 -8.33 -7.86
CA ARG A 92 -9.86 -8.90 -8.19
C ARG A 92 -10.45 -8.26 -9.43
#